data_AF-A0A522FWD9-F1
#
_entry.id   AF-A0A522FWD9-F1
#
_cell.length_a   1.000
_cell.length_b   1.000
_cell.length_c   1.000
_cell.angle_alpha   90.00
_cell.angle_beta   90.00
_cell.angle_gamma   90.00
#
_symmetry.space_group_name_H-M   'P 1'
#
loop_
_entity.id
_entity.type
_entity.pdbx_description
1 polymer ?
#
loop_
_entity_poly.entity_id
_entity_poly.type
_entity_poly.pdbx_seq_one_letter_code
_entity_poly.pdbx_strand_id
1 'polypeptide(L)' 'MVANSSNSTNPDDYEILIRKRGDNNYASYCPQLNFMIKGDEHEQVRNLMKEYIEKHITEITKQIQSN' A
#
# COMPACT_ATOMS: atom_id res chain seq x y z
N MET A 1 -6.17 20.18 5.25
CA MET A 1 -5.65 19.21 4.27
C MET A 1 -4.73 18.28 5.04
N VAL A 2 -5.07 17.00 5.20
CA VAL A 2 -4.16 16.02 5.80
C VAL A 2 -4.29 14.72 5.01
N ALA A 3 -3.43 14.57 4.01
CA ALA A 3 -3.06 13.25 3.52
C ALA A 3 -2.16 12.66 4.61
N ASN A 4 -2.76 11.95 5.56
CA ASN A 4 -2.07 11.40 6.72
C ASN A 4 -1.40 10.07 6.33
N SER A 5 -0.52 10.13 5.34
CA SER A 5 0.25 8.97 4.88
C SER A 5 1.36 8.71 5.89
N SER A 6 1.49 7.46 6.34
CA SER A 6 2.59 7.06 7.22
C SER A 6 3.93 7.30 6.53
N ASN A 7 4.90 7.85 7.26
CA ASN A 7 6.28 8.05 6.79
C ASN A 7 7.21 6.95 7.31
N SER A 8 6.67 5.82 7.78
CA SER A 8 7.52 4.72 8.22
C SER A 8 8.33 4.17 7.05
N THR A 9 9.61 3.92 7.27
CA THR A 9 10.47 3.22 6.31
C THR A 9 10.48 1.72 6.54
N ASN A 10 9.77 1.22 7.56
CA ASN A 10 9.66 -0.20 7.82
C ASN A 10 8.48 -0.80 7.06
N PRO A 11 8.69 -1.77 6.15
CA PRO A 11 7.60 -2.43 5.43
C PRO A 11 6.60 -3.16 6.35
N ASP A 12 7.04 -3.62 7.52
CA ASP A 12 6.18 -4.35 8.46
C ASP A 12 5.16 -3.43 9.17
N ASP A 13 5.35 -2.11 9.12
CA ASP A 13 4.40 -1.15 9.68
C ASP A 13 3.17 -0.94 8.79
N TYR A 14 3.21 -1.45 7.55
CA TYR A 14 2.15 -1.30 6.57
C TYR A 14 1.27 -2.54 6.53
N GLU A 15 -0.02 -2.35 6.82
CA GLU A 15 -1.00 -3.42 6.75
C GLU A 15 -1.62 -3.50 5.35
N ILE A 16 -1.77 -4.73 4.84
CA ILE A 16 -2.44 -5.03 3.58
C ILE A 16 -3.74 -5.77 3.88
N LEU A 17 -4.86 -5.07 3.85
CA LEU A 17 -6.19 -5.62 4.09
C LEU A 17 -6.85 -6.02 2.77
N ILE A 18 -6.97 -7.32 2.52
CA ILE A 18 -7.60 -7.83 1.29
C ILE A 18 -9.03 -8.28 1.58
N ARG A 19 -9.99 -7.71 0.85
CA ARG A 19 -11.41 -8.04 0.91
C ARG A 19 -11.90 -8.59 -0.43
N LYS A 20 -12.50 -9.79 -0.40
CA LYS A 20 -13.26 -10.34 -1.53
C LYS A 20 -14.68 -9.75 -1.52
N ARG A 21 -15.15 -9.19 -2.64
CA ARG A 21 -16.49 -8.59 -2.77
C ARG A 21 -17.45 -9.40 -3.66
N GLY A 22 -16.96 -10.44 -4.35
CA GLY A 22 -17.74 -11.30 -5.23
C GLY A 22 -16.83 -12.26 -5.99
N ASP A 23 -17.33 -12.86 -7.07
CA ASP A 23 -16.49 -13.66 -7.96
C ASP A 23 -15.55 -12.75 -8.75
N ASN A 24 -14.26 -13.09 -8.70
CA ASN A 24 -13.16 -12.32 -9.30
C ASN A 24 -13.19 -10.83 -8.96
N ASN A 25 -13.52 -10.47 -7.73
CA ASN A 25 -13.50 -9.09 -7.27
C ASN A 25 -12.83 -8.99 -5.91
N TYR A 26 -11.59 -8.52 -5.93
CA TYR A 26 -10.75 -8.31 -4.76
C TYR A 26 -10.40 -6.83 -4.63
N ALA A 27 -10.38 -6.37 -3.39
CA ALA A 27 -9.88 -5.05 -3.04
C ALA A 27 -8.81 -5.20 -1.98
N SER A 28 -7.67 -4.55 -2.17
CA SER A 28 -6.60 -4.41 -1.19
C SER A 28 -6.63 -2.99 -0.65
N TYR A 29 -6.61 -2.82 0.67
CA TYR A 29 -6.63 -1.52 1.33
C TYR A 29 -5.48 -1.42 2.33
N CYS A 30 -4.75 -0.31 2.28
CA CYS A 30 -3.72 0.03 3.24
C CYS A 30 -4.17 1.26 4.04
N PRO A 31 -4.55 1.10 5.32
CA PRO A 31 -5.04 2.22 6.14
C PRO A 31 -3.96 3.28 6.41
N GLN A 32 -2.70 2.86 6.55
CA GLN A 32 -1.54 3.73 6.78
C GLN A 32 -1.28 4.69 5.63
N LEU A 33 -1.57 4.26 4.40
CA LEU A 33 -1.43 5.08 3.19
C LEU A 33 -2.76 5.68 2.76
N ASN A 34 -3.85 5.33 3.45
CA ASN A 34 -5.23 5.58 3.03
C ASN A 34 -5.46 5.26 1.55
N PHE A 35 -4.88 4.16 1.07
CA PHE A 35 -4.82 3.79 -0.34
C PHE A 35 -5.53 2.46 -0.59
N MET A 36 -6.31 2.37 -1.67
CA MET A 36 -7.07 1.18 -2.04
C MET A 36 -6.80 0.80 -3.50
N ILE A 37 -6.49 -0.48 -3.71
CA ILE A 37 -6.33 -1.11 -5.02
C ILE A 37 -7.48 -2.10 -5.21
N LYS A 38 -8.03 -2.17 -6.42
CA LYS A 38 -9.02 -3.17 -6.82
C LYS A 38 -8.43 -4.02 -7.93
N GLY A 39 -8.83 -5.29 -7.99
CA GLY A 39 -8.40 -6.21 -9.03
C GLY A 39 -9.22 -7.49 -8.97
N ASP A 40 -8.92 -8.40 -9.88
CA ASP A 40 -9.77 -9.56 -10.12
C ASP A 40 -9.24 -10.82 -9.43
N GLU A 41 -7.99 -10.78 -9.00
CA GLU A 41 -7.31 -11.89 -8.31
C GLU A 41 -6.71 -11.46 -6.97
N HIS A 42 -6.72 -12.38 -6.00
CA HIS A 42 -6.16 -12.14 -4.67
C HIS A 42 -4.66 -11.81 -4.72
N GLU A 43 -3.90 -12.58 -5.49
CA GLU A 43 -2.46 -12.43 -5.59
C GLU A 43 -2.07 -11.13 -6.30
N GLN A 44 -2.80 -10.78 -7.36
CA GLN A 44 -2.62 -9.52 -8.08
C GLN A 44 -2.76 -8.31 -7.13
N VAL A 45 -3.85 -8.20 -6.39
CA VAL A 45 -4.08 -7.05 -5.50
C VAL A 45 -3.10 -7.00 -4.32
N ARG A 46 -2.60 -8.17 -3.88
CA ARG A 46 -1.54 -8.26 -2.87
C ARG A 46 -0.23 -7.72 -3.40
N ASN A 47 0.20 -8.19 -4.57
CA ASN A 47 1.48 -7.83 -5.17
C ASN A 47 1.50 -6.33 -5.52
N LEU A 48 0.41 -5.81 -6.11
CA LEU A 48 0.27 -4.39 -6.41
C LEU A 48 0.37 -3.50 -5.15
N MET A 49 -0.23 -3.91 -4.03
CA MET A 49 -0.16 -3.14 -2.79
C MET A 49 1.25 -3.20 -2.19
N LYS A 50 1.90 -4.36 -2.24
CA LYS A 50 3.27 -4.52 -1.77
C LYS A 50 4.24 -3.64 -2.57
N GLU A 51 4.16 -3.64 -3.90
CA GLU A 51 4.95 -2.75 -4.75
C GLU A 51 4.71 -1.27 -4.44
N TYR A 52 3.46 -0.89 -4.15
CA TYR A 52 3.12 0.48 -3.78
C TYR A 52 3.79 0.91 -2.47
N ILE A 53 3.75 0.04 -1.45
CA ILE A 53 4.42 0.27 -0.17
C ILE A 53 5.94 0.38 -0.36
N GLU A 54 6.55 -0.54 -1.11
CA GLU A 54 7.99 -0.50 -1.38
C GLU A 54 8.43 0.78 -2.10
N LYS A 55 7.65 1.23 -3.09
CA LYS A 55 7.89 2.51 -3.79
C LYS A 55 7.79 3.68 -2.82
N HIS A 56 6.75 3.72 -1.99
CA HIS A 56 6.54 4.77 -1.00
C HIS A 56 7.71 4.85 0.01
N ILE A 57 8.15 3.72 0.55
CA ILE A 57 9.32 3.64 1.44
C ILE A 57 10.59 4.13 0.73
N THR A 58 10.79 3.73 -0.52
CA THR A 58 11.94 4.15 -1.33
C THR A 58 11.93 5.67 -1.55
N GLU A 59 10.78 6.26 -1.84
CA GLU A 59 10.62 7.70 -2.01
C GLU A 59 10.90 8.46 -0.71
N ILE A 60 10.38 8.00 0.42
CA ILE A 60 10.69 8.57 1.75
C ILE A 60 12.18 8.50 2.02
N THR A 61 12.80 7.35 1.78
CA THR A 61 14.23 7.14 2.05
C THR A 61 15.09 8.06 1.19
N LYS A 62 14.73 8.26 -0.09
CA LYS A 62 15.39 9.23 -0.97
C LYS A 62 15.23 10.67 -0.47
N GLN A 63 14.03 11.05 -0.01
CA GLN A 63 13.80 12.39 0.55
C GLN A 63 14.62 12.64 1.80
N ILE A 64 14.78 11.64 2.68
CA ILE A 64 15.62 11.72 3.88
C ILE A 64 17.10 11.88 3.52
N GLN A 65 17.58 11.18 2.49
CA GLN A 65 18.99 11.23 2.07
C GLN A 65 19.36 12.48 1.25
N SER A 66 18.39 13.19 0.68
CA SER A 66 18.61 14.43 -0.08
C SER A 66 18.56 15.71 0.77
N ASN A 67 18.47 15.59 2.10
CA ASN A 67 18.51 16.69 3.07
C ASN A 67 19.73 16.58 3.97
#